data_AF-A0A1G7SSU7-F1
#
_entry.id   AF-A0A1G7SSU7-F1
#
_cell.length_a   1.000
_cell.length_b   1.000
_cell.length_c   1.000
_cell.angle_alpha   90.00
_cell.angle_beta   90.00
_cell.angle_gamma   90.00
#
_symmetry.space_group_name_H-M   'P 1'
#
loop_
_entity.id
_entity.type
_entity.pdbx_description
1 polymer ?
#
loop_
_entity_poly.entity_id
_entity_poly.type
_entity_poly.pdbx_seq_one_letter_code
_entity_poly.pdbx_strand_id
1 'polypeptide(L)'
;MSQMLLPGLLPPVEPPPLRAVSAPTEMIDYPDIPGTIRATHAKRIGAAGERLTDSLLIRWGFHPLEAPESEPYDRLLFVGDDPIKVQVKTVTHPRGGFFTFTLEQGYRRSPGGRHKYRHGAYDVAALVILPENVIYFSADPRRVQRVATTEIAYLRRKPQASFLDAIAAYRERRALGA
;
A
#
# COMPACT_ATOMS: atom_id res chain seq x y z
N MET A 1 -51.49 11.01 27.19
CA MET A 1 -52.19 12.17 26.58
C MET A 1 -52.40 11.84 25.11
N SER A 2 -53.65 11.72 24.66
CA SER A 2 -53.99 11.39 23.26
C SER A 2 -54.02 12.67 22.45
N GLN A 3 -53.20 12.75 21.40
CA GLN A 3 -53.19 13.89 20.48
C GLN A 3 -54.45 13.83 19.61
N MET A 4 -55.27 14.89 19.63
CA MET A 4 -56.43 14.99 18.74
C MET A 4 -55.95 15.20 17.29
N LEU A 5 -56.41 14.33 16.39
CA LEU A 5 -56.19 14.48 14.95
C LEU A 5 -57.18 15.49 14.38
N LEU A 6 -56.67 16.57 13.76
CA LEU A 6 -57.49 17.53 13.02
C LEU A 6 -57.98 16.89 11.71
N PRO A 7 -59.28 16.94 11.39
CA PRO A 7 -59.81 16.40 10.12
C PRO A 7 -59.11 17.06 8.92
N GLY A 8 -58.52 16.24 8.04
CA GLY A 8 -57.86 16.70 6.80
C GLY A 8 -56.33 16.82 6.87
N LEU A 9 -55.72 16.67 8.05
CA LEU A 9 -54.26 16.57 8.20
C LEU A 9 -53.88 15.09 8.39
N LEU A 10 -53.22 14.52 7.39
CA LEU A 10 -52.59 13.21 7.54
C LEU A 10 -51.51 13.31 8.62
N PRO A 11 -51.37 12.30 9.50
CA PRO A 11 -50.24 12.26 10.43
C PRO A 11 -48.93 12.34 9.63
N PRO A 12 -47.86 12.95 10.19
CA PRO A 12 -46.56 12.95 9.54
C PRO A 12 -46.17 11.50 9.25
N VAL A 13 -45.97 11.20 7.96
CA VAL A 13 -45.50 9.89 7.53
C VAL A 13 -44.16 9.65 8.22
N GLU A 14 -44.09 8.62 9.07
CA GLU A 14 -42.80 8.24 9.66
C GLU A 14 -41.81 8.01 8.52
N PRO A 15 -40.63 8.66 8.55
CA PRO A 15 -39.63 8.41 7.55
C PRO A 15 -39.33 6.90 7.53
N PRO A 16 -39.21 6.28 6.34
CA PRO A 16 -38.92 4.86 6.27
C PRO A 16 -37.67 4.58 7.12
N PRO A 17 -37.63 3.46 7.86
CA PRO A 17 -36.47 3.12 8.67
C PRO A 17 -35.24 3.16 7.77
N LEU A 18 -34.20 3.89 8.21
CA LEU A 18 -32.93 3.96 7.51
C LEU A 18 -32.46 2.52 7.30
N ARG A 19 -32.41 2.07 6.04
CA ARG A 19 -31.89 0.74 5.72
C ARG A 19 -30.43 0.73 6.18
N ALA A 20 -30.11 -0.17 7.09
CA ALA A 20 -28.73 -0.39 7.48
C ALA A 20 -27.93 -0.68 6.20
N VAL A 21 -26.89 0.12 5.93
CA VAL A 21 -25.98 -0.15 4.84
C VAL A 21 -25.27 -1.46 5.19
N SER A 22 -25.60 -2.54 4.48
CA SER A 22 -24.86 -3.79 4.64
C SER A 22 -23.45 -3.56 4.11
N ALA A 23 -22.45 -3.98 4.86
CA ALA A 23 -21.07 -3.92 4.41
C ALA A 23 -20.94 -4.59 3.03
N PRO A 24 -20.29 -3.95 2.05
CA PRO A 24 -20.29 -4.46 0.68
C PRO A 24 -19.55 -5.81 0.56
N THR A 25 -18.61 -6.09 1.47
CA THR A 25 -17.84 -7.35 1.55
C THR A 25 -17.21 -7.53 2.94
N GLU A 26 -16.74 -8.74 3.27
CA GLU A 26 -15.93 -9.07 4.46
C GLU A 26 -14.62 -8.25 4.56
N MET A 27 -14.20 -7.57 3.49
CA MET A 27 -13.02 -6.68 3.52
C MET A 27 -13.20 -5.46 4.44
N ILE A 28 -14.42 -5.16 4.90
CA ILE A 28 -14.66 -4.06 5.84
C ILE A 28 -13.93 -4.28 7.18
N ASP A 29 -13.73 -5.53 7.56
CA ASP A 29 -13.07 -5.93 8.81
C ASP A 29 -11.54 -6.06 8.64
N TYR A 30 -10.98 -5.59 7.51
CA TYR A 30 -9.53 -5.60 7.29
C TYR A 30 -8.81 -4.78 8.38
N PRO A 31 -7.70 -5.28 8.96
CA PRO A 31 -6.89 -6.44 8.52
C PRO A 31 -7.34 -7.80 9.07
N ASP A 32 -8.29 -7.82 10.00
CA ASP A 32 -8.72 -8.96 10.81
C ASP A 32 -9.67 -9.90 10.05
N ILE A 33 -9.25 -10.28 8.86
CA ILE A 33 -9.98 -11.16 7.94
C ILE A 33 -9.29 -12.53 7.80
N PRO A 34 -10.05 -13.60 7.52
CA PRO A 34 -9.48 -14.93 7.29
C PRO A 34 -8.42 -14.93 6.17
N GLY A 35 -7.43 -15.81 6.32
CA GLY A 35 -6.33 -15.91 5.35
C GLY A 35 -6.78 -16.25 3.93
N THR A 36 -7.86 -17.01 3.78
CA THR A 36 -8.49 -17.33 2.50
C THR A 36 -9.04 -16.09 1.81
N ILE A 37 -9.76 -15.24 2.54
CA ILE A 37 -10.33 -13.97 2.05
C ILE A 37 -9.21 -13.01 1.66
N ARG A 38 -8.18 -12.89 2.49
CA ARG A 38 -6.98 -12.10 2.18
C ARG A 38 -6.28 -12.58 0.91
N ALA A 39 -6.18 -13.89 0.69
CA ALA A 39 -5.60 -14.47 -0.52
C ALA A 39 -6.47 -14.17 -1.76
N THR A 40 -7.78 -14.33 -1.65
CA THR A 40 -8.75 -14.00 -2.71
C THR A 40 -8.66 -12.53 -3.13
N HIS A 41 -8.47 -11.63 -2.16
CA HIS A 41 -8.38 -10.19 -2.40
C HIS A 41 -6.94 -9.64 -2.48
N ALA A 42 -5.93 -10.51 -2.62
CA ALA A 42 -4.52 -10.09 -2.59
C ALA A 42 -4.18 -8.99 -3.62
N LYS A 43 -4.75 -9.06 -4.84
CA LYS A 43 -4.57 -8.00 -5.86
C LYS A 43 -5.14 -6.65 -5.39
N ARG A 44 -6.32 -6.64 -4.76
CA ARG A 44 -6.95 -5.41 -4.25
C ARG A 44 -6.16 -4.82 -3.08
N ILE A 45 -5.64 -5.67 -2.19
CA ILE A 45 -4.78 -5.27 -1.07
C ILE A 45 -3.45 -4.69 -1.58
N GLY A 46 -2.84 -5.31 -2.59
CA GLY A 46 -1.67 -4.77 -3.28
C GLY A 46 -1.94 -3.35 -3.83
N ALA A 47 -3.01 -3.22 -4.62
CA ALA A 47 -3.41 -1.96 -5.21
C ALA A 47 -3.82 -0.89 -4.17
N ALA A 48 -4.27 -1.28 -2.97
CA ALA A 48 -4.50 -0.34 -1.87
C ALA A 48 -3.18 0.20 -1.31
N GLY A 49 -2.15 -0.64 -1.20
CA GLY A 49 -0.81 -0.21 -0.79
C GLY A 49 -0.14 0.71 -1.81
N GLU A 50 -0.32 0.44 -3.10
CA GLU A 50 0.11 1.35 -4.16
C GLU A 50 -0.57 2.72 -4.05
N ARG A 51 -1.89 2.77 -3.85
CA ARG A 51 -2.62 4.05 -3.65
C ARG A 51 -2.17 4.79 -2.40
N LEU A 52 -1.83 4.09 -1.31
CA LEU A 52 -1.25 4.72 -0.12
C LEU A 52 0.12 5.34 -0.45
N THR A 53 0.92 4.64 -1.26
CA THR A 53 2.21 5.14 -1.75
C THR A 53 2.04 6.41 -2.56
N ASP A 54 1.13 6.39 -3.54
CA ASP A 54 0.80 7.56 -4.37
C ASP A 54 0.32 8.73 -3.50
N SER A 55 -0.58 8.48 -2.55
CA SER A 55 -1.10 9.49 -1.62
C SER A 55 0.01 10.18 -0.82
N LEU A 56 1.02 9.44 -0.36
CA LEU A 56 2.15 10.01 0.36
C LEU A 56 3.09 10.79 -0.56
N LEU A 57 3.50 10.20 -1.69
CA LEU A 57 4.39 10.84 -2.66
C LEU A 57 3.81 12.16 -3.20
N ILE A 58 2.52 12.17 -3.55
CA ILE A 58 1.82 13.37 -4.03
C ILE A 58 1.80 14.47 -2.96
N ARG A 59 1.52 14.13 -1.69
CA ARG A 59 1.55 15.09 -0.58
C ARG A 59 2.94 15.68 -0.32
N TRP A 60 4.00 14.97 -0.72
CA TRP A 60 5.37 15.46 -0.63
C TRP A 60 5.82 16.21 -1.90
N GLY A 61 4.94 16.38 -2.89
CA GLY A 61 5.21 17.14 -4.11
C GLY A 61 5.78 16.33 -5.27
N PHE A 62 5.83 15.00 -5.17
CA PHE A 62 6.24 14.14 -6.28
C PHE A 62 5.07 13.78 -7.18
N HIS A 63 5.37 13.47 -8.44
CA HIS A 63 4.40 13.02 -9.42
C HIS A 63 4.67 11.56 -9.80
N PRO A 64 4.07 10.57 -9.10
CA PRO A 64 4.23 9.17 -9.44
C PRO A 64 3.42 8.84 -10.71
N LEU A 65 4.09 8.21 -11.67
CA LEU A 65 3.51 7.67 -12.90
C LEU A 65 3.33 6.16 -12.75
N GLU A 66 2.15 5.65 -13.06
CA GLU A 66 1.87 4.21 -13.05
C GLU A 66 2.62 3.51 -14.18
N ALA A 67 3.30 2.42 -13.84
CA ALA A 67 3.96 1.56 -14.81
C ALA A 67 2.99 0.47 -15.32
N PRO A 68 3.10 0.03 -16.58
CA PRO A 68 2.35 -1.13 -17.07
C PRO A 68 2.59 -2.39 -16.21
N GLU A 69 1.58 -3.27 -16.06
CA GLU A 69 1.69 -4.52 -15.26
C GLU A 69 2.82 -5.46 -15.73
N SER A 70 3.30 -5.30 -16.97
CA SER A 70 4.45 -6.04 -17.51
C SER A 70 5.81 -5.58 -16.96
N GLU A 71 5.88 -4.39 -16.36
CA GLU A 71 7.11 -3.82 -15.84
C GLU A 71 7.47 -4.41 -14.47
N PRO A 72 8.77 -4.45 -14.11
CA PRO A 72 9.23 -4.97 -12.84
C PRO A 72 9.19 -3.95 -11.69
N TYR A 73 8.52 -2.82 -11.88
CA TYR A 73 8.29 -1.74 -10.93
C TYR A 73 6.86 -1.25 -11.11
N ASP A 74 6.26 -0.66 -10.08
CA ASP A 74 4.85 -0.25 -10.12
C ASP A 74 4.71 1.25 -10.41
N ARG A 75 5.73 2.05 -10.04
CA ARG A 75 5.75 3.51 -10.22
C ARG A 75 7.07 4.01 -10.77
N LEU A 76 7.00 5.05 -11.59
CA LEU A 76 8.13 5.87 -12.00
C LEU A 76 7.91 7.28 -11.45
N LEU A 77 8.91 7.89 -10.82
CA LEU A 77 8.87 9.31 -10.47
C LEU A 77 10.20 9.98 -10.82
N PHE A 78 10.16 11.31 -10.94
CA PHE A 78 11.36 12.12 -11.13
C PHE A 78 11.77 12.76 -9.81
N VAL A 79 13.06 12.67 -9.48
CA VAL A 79 13.68 13.41 -8.37
C VAL A 79 14.76 14.33 -8.95
N GLY A 80 14.39 15.57 -9.23
CA GLY A 80 15.17 16.39 -10.15
C GLY A 80 15.10 15.76 -11.55
N ASP A 81 16.25 15.59 -12.21
CA ASP A 81 16.34 14.96 -13.53
C ASP A 81 16.49 13.43 -13.46
N ASP A 82 16.58 12.85 -12.26
CA ASP A 82 16.75 11.41 -12.09
C ASP A 82 15.41 10.67 -12.15
N PRO A 83 15.19 9.77 -13.12
CA PRO A 83 14.07 8.85 -13.09
C PRO A 83 14.32 7.76 -12.05
N ILE A 84 13.39 7.60 -11.11
CA ILE A 84 13.44 6.60 -10.04
C ILE A 84 12.29 5.61 -10.23
N LYS A 85 12.64 4.35 -10.47
CA LYS A 85 11.69 3.23 -10.52
C LYS A 85 11.41 2.71 -9.10
N VAL A 86 10.15 2.71 -8.72
CA VAL A 86 9.68 2.26 -7.40
C VAL A 86 8.84 0.99 -7.55
N GLN A 87 9.26 -0.07 -6.85
CA GLN A 87 8.44 -1.26 -6.66
C GLN A 87 7.75 -1.19 -5.29
N VAL A 88 6.43 -1.26 -5.29
CA VAL A 88 5.59 -1.34 -4.09
C VAL A 88 5.40 -2.81 -3.70
N LYS A 89 5.51 -3.11 -2.41
CA LYS A 89 5.08 -4.39 -1.85
C LYS A 89 4.29 -4.18 -0.58
N THR A 90 3.18 -4.88 -0.48
CA THR A 90 2.24 -4.74 0.64
C THR A 90 2.28 -5.95 1.55
N VAL A 91 2.32 -5.72 2.85
CA VAL A 91 2.17 -6.73 3.90
C VAL A 91 1.02 -6.35 4.83
N THR A 92 0.38 -7.36 5.42
CA THR A 92 -0.78 -7.18 6.31
C THR A 92 -0.51 -7.65 7.74
N HIS A 93 0.47 -8.51 7.97
CA HIS A 93 0.69 -9.07 9.31
C HIS A 93 2.18 -9.17 9.62
N PRO A 94 2.60 -8.85 10.85
CA PRO A 94 3.94 -9.14 11.31
C PRO A 94 4.09 -10.64 11.64
N ARG A 95 5.34 -11.12 11.66
CA ARG A 95 5.72 -12.44 12.15
C ARG A 95 6.98 -12.30 12.99
N GLY A 96 6.92 -12.76 14.24
CA GLY A 96 8.07 -12.70 15.16
C GLY A 96 8.58 -11.28 15.42
N GLY A 97 7.69 -10.29 15.52
CA GLY A 97 8.06 -8.88 15.77
C GLY A 97 8.50 -8.09 14.53
N PHE A 98 8.47 -8.69 13.35
CA PHE A 98 8.87 -8.05 12.10
C PHE A 98 7.80 -8.16 11.01
N PHE A 99 7.66 -7.10 10.23
CA PHE A 99 7.03 -7.16 8.91
C PHE A 99 8.08 -7.59 7.89
N THR A 100 7.88 -8.75 7.27
CA THR A 100 8.84 -9.33 6.32
C THR A 100 8.33 -9.22 4.90
N PHE A 101 9.17 -8.67 4.02
CA PHE A 101 8.90 -8.48 2.60
C PHE A 101 9.86 -9.34 1.79
N THR A 102 9.32 -10.02 0.79
CA THR A 102 10.12 -10.82 -0.14
C THR A 102 9.97 -10.22 -1.54
N LEU A 103 11.07 -9.65 -2.03
CA LEU A 103 11.17 -8.97 -3.32
C LEU A 103 11.56 -9.98 -4.39
N GLU A 104 10.56 -10.58 -5.04
CA GLU A 104 10.72 -11.53 -6.13
C GLU A 104 9.83 -11.18 -7.32
N GLN A 105 10.28 -11.52 -8.52
CA GLN A 105 9.55 -11.31 -9.77
C GLN A 105 8.89 -12.63 -10.21
N GLY A 106 7.70 -12.56 -10.80
CA GLY A 106 7.05 -13.73 -11.42
C GLY A 106 5.91 -14.34 -10.59
N TYR A 107 4.85 -14.71 -11.30
CA TYR A 107 3.64 -15.33 -10.76
C TYR A 107 3.72 -16.86 -10.89
N ARG A 108 3.14 -17.60 -9.94
CA ARG A 108 3.14 -19.08 -9.91
C ARG A 108 2.50 -19.72 -11.15
N ARG A 109 1.69 -18.99 -11.92
CA ARG A 109 1.04 -19.45 -13.17
C ARG A 109 1.65 -18.88 -14.46
N SER A 110 2.76 -18.13 -14.40
CA SER A 110 3.45 -17.73 -15.62
C SER A 110 4.27 -18.92 -16.16
N PRO A 111 4.39 -19.13 -17.48
CA PRO A 111 5.17 -20.22 -18.05
C PRO A 111 6.64 -20.27 -17.60
N GLY A 112 7.18 -19.17 -17.05
CA GLY A 112 8.57 -19.07 -16.57
C GLY A 112 8.79 -19.33 -15.06
N GLY A 113 7.74 -19.29 -14.23
CA GLY A 113 7.88 -19.44 -12.77
C GLY A 113 8.33 -18.16 -12.03
N ARG A 114 8.86 -18.32 -10.80
CA ARG A 114 9.39 -17.22 -9.97
C ARG A 114 10.85 -16.95 -10.39
N HIS A 115 11.15 -15.73 -10.81
CA HIS A 115 12.49 -15.29 -11.19
C HIS A 115 13.03 -14.23 -10.23
N LYS A 116 14.36 -14.19 -10.11
CA LYS A 116 15.03 -13.08 -9.44
C LYS A 116 14.79 -11.80 -10.24
N TYR A 117 14.50 -10.70 -9.56
CA TYR A 117 14.59 -9.39 -10.19
C TYR A 117 16.00 -9.23 -10.77
N ARG A 118 16.09 -8.83 -12.04
CA ARG A 118 17.37 -8.49 -12.64
C ARG A 118 17.98 -7.30 -11.89
N HIS A 119 19.30 -7.17 -11.94
CA HIS A 119 19.97 -5.98 -11.43
C HIS A 119 19.35 -4.73 -12.10
N GLY A 120 18.93 -3.74 -11.30
CA GLY A 120 18.29 -2.53 -11.80
C GLY A 120 16.82 -2.70 -12.23
N ALA A 121 16.13 -3.77 -11.84
CA ALA A 121 14.70 -3.93 -12.12
C ALA A 121 13.84 -2.80 -11.49
N TYR A 122 14.21 -2.37 -10.28
CA TYR A 122 13.70 -1.17 -9.64
C TYR A 122 14.87 -0.51 -8.88
N ASP A 123 14.71 0.77 -8.55
CA ASP A 123 15.74 1.57 -7.87
C ASP A 123 15.48 1.64 -6.35
N VAL A 124 14.21 1.77 -5.98
CA VAL A 124 13.71 1.85 -4.60
C VAL A 124 12.53 0.90 -4.40
N ALA A 125 12.48 0.24 -3.25
CA ALA A 125 11.31 -0.53 -2.81
C ALA A 125 10.48 0.30 -1.81
N ALA A 126 9.16 0.36 -2.01
CA ALA A 126 8.19 0.89 -1.07
C ALA A 126 7.52 -0.26 -0.32
N LEU A 127 7.92 -0.48 0.93
CA LEU A 127 7.44 -1.58 1.76
C LEU A 127 6.26 -1.11 2.61
N VAL A 128 5.06 -1.38 2.11
CA VAL A 128 3.81 -0.90 2.67
C VAL A 128 3.32 -1.84 3.77
N ILE A 129 3.17 -1.29 4.97
CA ILE A 129 2.57 -1.95 6.12
C ILE A 129 1.15 -1.40 6.24
N LEU A 130 0.27 -1.96 5.42
CA LEU A 130 -1.03 -1.37 5.12
C LEU A 130 -1.94 -1.18 6.33
N PRO A 131 -2.06 -2.12 7.29
CA PRO A 131 -2.90 -1.91 8.47
C PRO A 131 -2.42 -0.75 9.35
N GLU A 132 -1.12 -0.48 9.32
CA GLU A 132 -0.52 0.58 10.13
C GLU A 132 -0.54 1.94 9.40
N ASN A 133 -0.92 1.97 8.12
CA ASN A 133 -0.85 3.11 7.20
C ASN A 133 0.55 3.73 7.09
N VAL A 134 1.59 2.90 7.10
CA VAL A 134 2.98 3.36 6.95
C VAL A 134 3.71 2.66 5.82
N ILE A 135 4.76 3.32 5.33
CA ILE A 135 5.66 2.81 4.29
C ILE A 135 7.08 2.97 4.78
N TYR A 136 7.89 1.92 4.60
CA TYR A 136 9.34 2.01 4.68
C TYR A 136 9.93 1.96 3.28
N PHE A 137 10.65 2.99 2.88
CA PHE A 137 11.34 3.03 1.60
C PHE A 137 12.78 2.55 1.76
N SER A 138 13.27 1.81 0.78
CA SER A 138 14.61 1.23 0.83
C SER A 138 15.24 1.10 -0.55
N ALA A 139 16.51 1.50 -0.67
CA ALA A 139 17.35 1.21 -1.82
C ALA A 139 18.15 -0.09 -1.65
N ASP A 140 18.03 -0.79 -0.52
CA ASP A 140 18.77 -2.03 -0.25
C ASP A 140 18.40 -3.11 -1.30
N PRO A 141 19.37 -3.65 -2.07
CA PRO A 141 19.10 -4.66 -3.09
C PRO A 141 18.77 -6.05 -2.50
N ARG A 142 18.81 -6.24 -1.17
CA ARG A 142 18.48 -7.52 -0.53
C ARG A 142 17.06 -7.97 -0.87
N ARG A 143 16.94 -9.26 -1.22
CA ARG A 143 15.67 -9.92 -1.55
C ARG A 143 14.68 -9.95 -0.40
N VAL A 144 15.18 -10.10 0.82
CA VAL A 144 14.33 -10.14 2.02
C VAL A 144 14.61 -8.88 2.81
N GLN A 145 13.58 -8.09 3.00
CA GLN A 145 13.62 -6.89 3.84
C GLN A 145 12.72 -7.08 5.04
N ARG A 146 13.14 -6.54 6.17
CA ARG A 146 12.43 -6.65 7.45
C ARG A 146 12.31 -5.25 8.05
N VAL A 147 11.11 -4.92 8.50
CA VAL A 147 10.83 -3.71 9.26
C VAL A 147 10.37 -4.15 10.64
N ALA A 148 11.03 -3.69 11.69
CA ALA A 148 10.63 -4.05 13.05
C ALA A 148 9.29 -3.38 13.41
N THR A 149 8.45 -4.08 14.16
CA THR A 149 7.19 -3.52 14.70
C THR A 149 7.44 -2.29 15.58
N THR A 150 8.61 -2.19 16.21
CA THR A 150 9.04 -1.03 16.98
C THR A 150 9.31 0.22 16.13
N GLU A 151 9.58 0.07 14.83
CA GLU A 151 9.83 1.19 13.92
C GLU A 151 8.54 1.92 13.48
N ILE A 152 7.37 1.27 13.62
CA ILE A 152 6.09 1.81 13.14
C ILE A 152 5.79 3.20 13.72
N ALA A 153 6.05 3.37 15.02
CA ALA A 153 5.84 4.67 15.68
C ALA A 153 6.71 5.78 15.08
N TYR A 154 7.93 5.47 14.67
CA TYR A 154 8.81 6.42 13.99
C TYR A 154 8.30 6.74 12.59
N LEU A 155 7.96 5.70 11.80
CA LEU A 155 7.46 5.86 10.44
C LEU A 155 6.17 6.67 10.37
N ARG A 156 5.28 6.57 11.37
CA ARG A 156 4.10 7.45 11.48
C ARG A 156 4.45 8.91 11.69
N ARG A 157 5.44 9.18 12.56
CA ARG A 157 5.83 10.56 12.91
C ARG A 157 6.64 11.24 11.79
N LYS A 158 7.42 10.47 11.03
CA LYS A 158 8.29 10.97 9.96
C LYS A 158 8.17 10.11 8.70
N PRO A 159 7.00 10.11 8.04
CA PRO A 159 6.71 9.16 6.95
C PRO A 159 7.60 9.35 5.71
N GLN A 160 8.16 10.55 5.50
CA GLN A 160 9.06 10.87 4.41
C GLN A 160 10.53 10.51 4.68
N ALA A 161 10.92 10.25 5.93
CA ALA A 161 12.34 10.11 6.29
C ALA A 161 13.00 8.95 5.54
N SER A 162 12.40 7.76 5.59
CA SER A 162 12.94 6.59 4.88
C SER A 162 12.97 6.79 3.36
N PHE A 163 12.06 7.59 2.79
CA PHE A 163 12.08 7.91 1.36
C PHE A 163 13.32 8.74 1.00
N LEU A 164 13.58 9.82 1.74
CA LEU A 164 14.75 10.66 1.51
C LEU A 164 16.05 9.87 1.68
N ASP A 165 16.13 9.04 2.72
CA ASP A 165 17.28 8.16 2.98
C ASP A 165 17.49 7.16 1.82
N ALA A 166 16.41 6.56 1.31
CA ALA A 166 16.47 5.63 0.18
C ALA A 166 16.94 6.31 -1.11
N ILE A 167 16.49 7.54 -1.39
CA ILE A 167 16.95 8.31 -2.55
C ILE A 167 18.44 8.64 -2.43
N ALA A 168 18.90 9.09 -1.26
CA ALA A 168 20.31 9.37 -1.02
C ALA A 168 21.17 8.12 -1.23
N ALA A 169 20.79 7.00 -0.60
CA ALA A 169 21.50 5.73 -0.74
C ALA A 169 21.49 5.20 -2.19
N TYR A 170 20.39 5.37 -2.94
CA TYR A 170 20.34 5.02 -4.35
C TYR A 170 21.35 5.82 -5.18
N ARG A 171 21.40 7.14 -4.98
CA ARG A 171 22.32 8.03 -5.69
C ARG A 171 23.78 7.73 -5.40
N GLU A 172 24.11 7.49 -4.14
CA GLU A 172 25.47 7.07 -3.73
C GLU A 172 25.88 5.77 -4.42
N ARG A 173 25.02 4.75 -4.39
CA ARG A 173 25.28 3.47 -5.06
C ARG A 173 25.42 3.63 -6.58
N ARG A 174 24.62 4.50 -7.19
CA ARG A 174 24.72 4.78 -8.63
C ARG A 174 26.03 5.48 -8.98
N ALA A 175 26.48 6.42 -8.15
CA ALA A 175 27.76 7.12 -8.35
C ALA A 175 28.97 6.19 -8.17
N LEU A 176 28.89 5.22 -7.26
CA LEU A 176 29.95 4.23 -7.03
C LEU A 176 29.98 3.08 -8.05
N GLY A 177 28.91 2.90 -8.81
CA GLY A 177 28.73 1.82 -9.79
C GLY A 177 28.75 2.28 -11.24
N ALA A 178 29.15 3.53 -11.51
CA ALA A 178 29.35 4.12 -12.84
C ALA A 178 30.84 4.17 -13.20
#